data_AF-A0A6N1XGX9-F1
#
_entry.id   AF-A0A6N1XGX9-F1
#
_cell.length_a   1.000
_cell.length_b   1.000
_cell.length_c   1.000
_cell.angle_alpha   90.00
_cell.angle_beta   90.00
_cell.angle_gamma   90.00
#
_symmetry.space_group_name_H-M   'P 1'
#
loop_
_entity.id
_entity.type
_entity.pdbx_description
1 polymer ?
#
loop_
_entity_poly.entity_id
_entity_poly.type
_entity_poly.pdbx_seq_one_letter_code
_entity_poly.pdbx_strand_id
1 'polypeptide(L)'
;MLIATPKTYPGRAKSESLRIDQQDIVETRLWLEEHDWLYGLLRSENNVSPTFRFPDLIGACVSLVFEHHDAPARIFQFLGTELVLRSPQTPRRRESMWRPQYELLLALQRSPANRHPNPKFQLDQLTTACVALCRTADGSVAAVLRQARCNMAERSHRGQDAPPG
;
A
#
# COMPACT_ATOMS: atom_id res chain seq x y z
N MET A 1 3.51 -56.47 -8.81
CA MET A 1 4.26 -55.20 -8.94
C MET A 1 3.26 -54.05 -8.84
N LEU A 2 3.33 -53.22 -7.80
CA LEU A 2 2.46 -52.04 -7.62
C LEU A 2 3.31 -50.78 -7.79
N ILE A 3 2.96 -49.95 -8.78
CA ILE A 3 3.65 -48.70 -9.09
C ILE A 3 3.09 -47.63 -8.15
N ALA A 4 3.91 -47.16 -7.20
CA ALA A 4 3.56 -46.05 -6.31
C ALA A 4 3.66 -44.73 -7.09
N THR A 5 2.54 -44.08 -7.34
CA THR A 5 2.49 -42.69 -7.83
C THR A 5 2.93 -41.73 -6.72
N PRO A 6 3.83 -40.78 -6.99
CA PRO A 6 4.24 -39.79 -5.99
C PRO A 6 3.10 -38.80 -5.73
N LYS A 7 2.68 -38.69 -4.47
CA LYS A 7 1.79 -37.62 -4.00
C LYS A 7 2.59 -36.32 -3.92
N THR A 8 2.36 -35.39 -4.83
CA THR A 8 2.86 -34.02 -4.72
C THR A 8 2.05 -33.28 -3.65
N TYR A 9 2.66 -33.01 -2.51
CA TYR A 9 2.04 -32.23 -1.44
C TYR A 9 2.13 -30.72 -1.75
N PRO A 10 1.03 -29.96 -1.69
CA PRO A 10 1.00 -28.52 -2.03
C PRO A 10 1.62 -27.60 -0.96
N GLY A 11 2.40 -28.14 -0.01
CA GLY A 11 2.93 -27.38 1.13
C GLY A 11 4.07 -26.41 0.79
N ARG A 12 4.81 -26.66 -0.30
CA ARG A 12 6.01 -25.87 -0.66
C ARG A 12 5.64 -24.50 -1.22
N ALA A 13 4.71 -24.46 -2.17
CA ALA A 13 4.27 -23.21 -2.81
C ALA A 13 3.71 -22.20 -1.79
N LYS A 14 2.79 -22.60 -0.91
CA LYS A 14 2.22 -21.70 0.11
C LYS A 14 3.27 -21.13 1.08
N SER A 15 4.26 -21.94 1.45
CA SER A 15 5.33 -21.55 2.38
C SER A 15 6.31 -20.58 1.72
N GLU A 16 6.56 -20.74 0.43
CA GLU A 16 7.41 -19.88 -0.38
C GLU A 16 6.72 -18.55 -0.69
N SER A 17 5.42 -18.56 -1.02
CA SER A 17 4.58 -17.36 -1.15
C SER A 17 4.57 -16.53 0.14
N LEU A 18 4.40 -17.17 1.31
CA LEU A 18 4.42 -16.47 2.61
C LEU A 18 5.78 -15.84 2.93
N ARG A 19 6.89 -16.44 2.49
CA ARG A 19 8.24 -15.91 2.71
C ARG A 19 8.56 -14.75 1.77
N ILE A 20 8.16 -14.86 0.49
CA ILE A 20 8.27 -13.76 -0.48
C ILE A 20 7.42 -12.57 0.00
N ASP A 21 6.18 -12.82 0.44
CA ASP A 21 5.29 -11.81 1.03
C ASP A 21 5.93 -11.06 2.21
N GLN A 22 6.72 -11.73 3.05
CA GLN A 22 7.39 -11.11 4.21
C GLN A 22 8.65 -10.31 3.84
N GLN A 23 9.34 -10.66 2.76
CA GLN A 23 10.54 -9.94 2.30
C GLN A 23 10.19 -8.65 1.54
N ASP A 24 8.98 -8.60 0.98
CA ASP A 24 8.50 -7.49 0.16
C ASP A 24 7.62 -6.49 0.91
N ILE A 25 7.49 -6.61 2.23
CA ILE A 25 6.87 -5.59 3.08
C ILE A 25 7.91 -4.76 3.83
N VAL A 26 7.66 -3.47 3.94
CA VAL A 26 8.50 -2.50 4.65
C VAL A 26 7.68 -1.79 5.72
N GLU A 27 8.34 -1.38 6.81
CA GLU A 27 7.70 -0.59 7.86
C GLU A 27 7.26 0.78 7.30
N THR A 28 6.04 1.19 7.62
CA THR A 28 5.54 2.54 7.37
C THR A 28 4.81 3.06 8.61
N ARG A 29 4.39 4.32 8.57
CA ARG A 29 3.55 4.93 9.60
C ARG A 29 2.44 5.74 8.98
N LEU A 30 1.30 5.71 9.63
CA LEU A 30 0.10 6.43 9.25
C LEU A 30 -0.40 7.25 10.43
N TRP A 31 -1.04 8.36 10.16
CA TRP A 31 -1.76 9.10 11.17
C TRP A 31 -3.01 8.34 11.60
N LEU A 32 -3.42 8.54 12.86
CA LEU A 32 -4.50 7.74 13.45
C LEU A 32 -5.83 7.86 12.70
N GLU A 33 -6.16 9.05 12.20
CA GLU A 33 -7.40 9.28 11.45
C GLU A 33 -7.46 8.44 10.15
N GLU A 34 -6.40 8.47 9.34
CA GLU A 34 -6.30 7.66 8.12
C GLU A 34 -6.22 6.17 8.44
N HIS A 35 -5.58 5.81 9.54
CA HIS A 35 -5.53 4.44 10.04
C HIS A 35 -6.91 3.91 10.42
N ASP A 36 -7.70 4.68 11.16
CA ASP A 36 -9.04 4.30 11.61
C ASP A 36 -10.00 4.14 10.41
N TRP A 37 -9.86 5.00 9.38
CA TRP A 37 -10.61 4.83 8.14
C TRP A 37 -10.25 3.53 7.40
N LEU A 38 -8.96 3.22 7.27
CA LEU A 38 -8.51 1.94 6.69
C LEU A 38 -8.92 0.75 7.54
N TYR A 39 -8.96 0.89 8.86
CA TYR A 39 -9.46 -0.14 9.77
C TYR A 39 -10.96 -0.41 9.54
N GLY A 40 -11.75 0.65 9.35
CA GLY A 40 -13.16 0.53 8.94
C GLY A 40 -13.31 -0.22 7.61
N LEU A 41 -12.48 0.10 6.62
CA LEU A 41 -12.43 -0.62 5.34
C LEU A 41 -12.07 -2.10 5.51
N LEU A 42 -11.02 -2.39 6.30
CA LEU A 42 -10.56 -3.74 6.61
C LEU A 42 -11.67 -4.60 7.21
N ARG A 43 -12.50 -4.01 8.06
CA ARG A 43 -13.61 -4.67 8.76
C ARG A 43 -14.94 -4.63 7.99
N SER A 44 -14.99 -3.98 6.83
CA SER A 44 -16.23 -3.85 6.07
C SER A 44 -16.67 -5.16 5.43
N GLU A 45 -17.97 -5.33 5.26
CA GLU A 45 -18.59 -6.48 4.56
C GLU A 45 -18.20 -6.55 3.08
N ASN A 46 -17.61 -5.50 2.52
CA ASN A 46 -17.14 -5.47 1.15
C ASN A 46 -15.73 -6.08 0.99
N ASN A 47 -14.97 -6.23 2.09
CA ASN A 47 -13.64 -6.84 2.08
C ASN A 47 -13.72 -8.39 2.04
N VAL A 48 -14.36 -8.88 0.98
CA VAL A 48 -14.64 -10.30 0.76
C VAL A 48 -13.73 -10.89 -0.32
N SER A 49 -13.51 -12.21 -0.17
CA SER A 49 -12.64 -13.10 -0.95
C SER A 49 -12.08 -12.53 -2.28
N PRO A 50 -10.75 -12.33 -2.38
CA PRO A 50 -9.77 -12.44 -1.30
C PRO A 50 -9.95 -11.31 -0.27
N THR A 51 -9.77 -11.63 1.01
CA THR A 51 -9.75 -10.62 2.08
C THR A 51 -8.38 -9.96 2.14
N PHE A 52 -8.37 -8.62 2.13
CA PHE A 52 -7.15 -7.82 2.12
C PHE A 52 -6.66 -7.46 3.52
N ARG A 53 -5.34 -7.31 3.67
CA ARG A 53 -4.66 -6.87 4.89
C ARG A 53 -4.28 -5.38 4.77
N PHE A 54 -3.83 -4.78 5.86
CA PHE A 54 -3.35 -3.39 5.86
C PHE A 54 -2.33 -3.06 4.75
N PRO A 55 -1.27 -3.87 4.51
CA PRO A 55 -0.32 -3.58 3.44
C PRO A 55 -0.97 -3.51 2.05
N ASP A 56 -2.00 -4.34 1.81
CA ASP A 56 -2.74 -4.35 0.56
C ASP A 56 -3.60 -3.08 0.40
N LEU A 57 -4.28 -2.66 1.48
CA LEU A 57 -5.14 -1.48 1.46
C LEU A 57 -4.33 -0.17 1.37
N ILE A 58 -3.22 -0.09 2.11
CA ILE A 58 -2.28 1.04 2.02
C ILE A 58 -1.68 1.10 0.61
N GLY A 59 -1.19 -0.04 0.12
CA GLY A 59 -0.62 -0.12 -1.22
C GLY A 59 -1.63 0.23 -2.32
N ALA A 60 -2.89 -0.18 -2.17
CA ALA A 60 -3.97 0.20 -3.07
C ALA A 60 -4.21 1.71 -3.10
N CYS A 61 -4.21 2.38 -1.94
CA CYS A 61 -4.36 3.83 -1.89
C CYS A 61 -3.20 4.54 -2.59
N VAL A 62 -1.95 4.09 -2.36
CA VAL A 62 -0.78 4.66 -3.05
C VAL A 62 -0.88 4.42 -4.56
N SER A 63 -1.18 3.20 -5.01
CA SER A 63 -1.35 2.92 -6.44
C SER A 63 -2.42 3.81 -7.07
N LEU A 64 -3.62 3.91 -6.48
CA LEU A 64 -4.72 4.73 -7.01
C LEU A 64 -4.32 6.21 -7.17
N VAL A 65 -3.64 6.78 -6.18
CA VAL A 65 -3.21 8.17 -6.29
C VAL A 65 -2.20 8.35 -7.42
N PHE A 66 -1.27 7.41 -7.58
CA PHE A 66 -0.23 7.45 -8.62
C PHE A 66 -0.72 7.06 -10.02
N GLU A 67 -1.96 6.58 -10.19
CA GLU A 67 -2.60 6.46 -11.51
C GLU A 67 -2.87 7.83 -12.14
N HIS A 68 -2.98 8.88 -11.33
CA HIS A 68 -3.12 10.24 -11.82
C HIS A 68 -1.77 10.84 -12.25
N HIS A 69 -1.71 11.37 -13.47
CA HIS A 69 -0.49 12.01 -14.01
C HIS A 69 0.03 13.18 -13.16
N ASP A 70 -0.85 13.84 -12.40
CA ASP A 70 -0.58 14.96 -11.51
C ASP A 70 -0.43 14.53 -10.03
N ALA A 71 -0.22 13.23 -9.75
CA ALA A 71 -0.12 12.70 -8.38
C ALA A 71 0.83 13.48 -7.45
N PRO A 72 2.07 13.83 -7.85
CA PRO A 72 2.95 14.62 -6.99
C PRO A 72 2.34 15.96 -6.58
N ALA A 73 1.71 16.67 -7.53
CA ALA A 73 1.10 17.97 -7.27
C ALA A 73 -0.08 17.84 -6.29
N ARG A 74 -0.94 16.84 -6.49
CA ARG A 74 -2.07 16.54 -5.59
C ARG A 74 -1.61 16.23 -4.17
N ILE A 75 -0.60 15.37 -4.04
CA ILE A 75 -0.05 14.97 -2.74
C ILE A 75 0.55 16.19 -2.02
N PHE A 76 1.41 16.98 -2.68
CA PHE A 76 2.02 18.15 -2.04
C PHE A 76 1.01 19.27 -1.75
N GLN A 77 -0.01 19.44 -2.61
CA GLN A 77 -1.10 20.37 -2.34
C GLN A 77 -1.84 19.97 -1.06
N PHE A 78 -2.26 18.71 -0.95
CA PHE A 78 -2.92 18.20 0.26
C PHE A 78 -2.05 18.38 1.51
N LEU A 79 -0.75 18.09 1.40
CA LEU A 79 0.19 18.26 2.52
C LEU A 79 0.38 19.74 2.90
N GLY A 80 0.41 20.63 1.92
CA GLY A 80 0.55 22.06 2.13
C GLY A 80 -0.69 22.73 2.71
N THR A 81 -1.88 22.19 2.48
CA THR A 81 -3.15 22.79 2.93
C THR A 81 -3.76 22.09 4.13
N GLU A 82 -3.80 20.76 4.14
CA GLU A 82 -4.50 19.98 5.17
C GLU A 82 -3.57 19.50 6.27
N LEU A 83 -2.38 18.99 5.91
CA LEU A 83 -1.45 18.46 6.91
C LEU A 83 -0.90 19.55 7.83
N VAL A 84 -0.66 20.76 7.30
CA VAL A 84 -0.15 21.90 8.09
C VAL A 84 -1.11 22.33 9.20
N LEU A 85 -2.41 22.07 9.04
CA LEU A 85 -3.43 22.42 10.03
C LEU A 85 -3.44 21.46 11.23
N ARG A 86 -2.83 20.29 11.08
CA ARG A 86 -2.87 19.27 12.13
C ARG A 86 -1.75 19.45 13.14
N SER A 87 -2.03 19.11 14.40
CA SER A 87 -1.06 19.23 15.50
C SER A 87 0.21 18.41 15.21
N PRO A 88 1.43 18.93 15.48
CA PRO A 88 2.65 18.14 15.39
C PRO A 88 2.66 16.90 16.29
N GLN A 89 1.87 16.92 17.38
CA GLN A 89 1.71 15.81 18.33
C GLN A 89 0.65 14.79 17.89
N THR A 90 0.07 14.93 16.70
CA THR A 90 -0.94 13.98 16.22
C THR A 90 -0.37 12.55 16.22
N PRO A 91 -1.06 11.61 16.88
CA PRO A 91 -0.58 10.24 17.02
C PRO A 91 -0.48 9.52 15.67
N ARG A 92 0.52 8.65 15.56
CA ARG A 92 0.77 7.83 14.39
C ARG A 92 0.80 6.36 14.78
N ARG A 93 0.27 5.49 13.93
CA ARG A 93 0.32 4.03 14.04
C ARG A 93 1.38 3.48 13.11
N ARG A 94 2.11 2.49 13.61
CA ARG A 94 3.09 1.73 12.83
C ARG A 94 2.35 0.64 12.07
N GLU A 95 2.63 0.56 10.77
CA GLU A 95 2.03 -0.42 9.85
C GLU A 95 3.10 -0.95 8.88
N SER A 96 2.68 -1.75 7.92
CA SER A 96 3.54 -2.24 6.84
C SER A 96 2.95 -1.92 5.47
N MET A 97 3.82 -1.74 4.47
CA MET A 97 3.46 -1.46 3.09
C MET A 97 4.27 -2.35 2.15
N TRP A 98 3.72 -2.68 1.00
CA TRP A 98 4.47 -3.33 -0.07
C TRP A 98 5.61 -2.45 -0.61
N ARG A 99 6.77 -3.06 -0.87
CA ARG A 99 7.99 -2.40 -1.34
C ARG A 99 7.81 -1.59 -2.62
N PRO A 100 7.09 -2.06 -3.67
CA PRO A 100 6.89 -1.25 -4.87
C PRO A 100 6.19 0.09 -4.59
N GLN A 101 5.17 0.10 -3.73
CA GLN A 101 4.48 1.33 -3.34
C GLN A 101 5.35 2.23 -2.46
N TYR A 102 6.17 1.64 -1.59
CA TYR A 102 7.16 2.41 -0.83
C TYR A 102 8.17 3.10 -1.76
N GLU A 103 8.62 2.44 -2.82
CA GLU A 103 9.56 3.00 -3.79
C GLU A 103 8.97 4.20 -4.55
N LEU A 104 7.67 4.16 -4.88
CA LEU A 104 6.96 5.32 -5.44
C LEU A 104 7.03 6.53 -4.50
N LEU A 105 6.74 6.31 -3.21
CA LEU A 105 6.77 7.37 -2.20
C LEU A 105 8.21 7.85 -1.93
N LEU A 106 9.19 6.95 -1.96
CA LEU A 106 10.60 7.29 -1.80
C LEU A 106 11.11 8.14 -2.97
N ALA A 107 10.71 7.82 -4.20
CA ALA A 107 11.01 8.64 -5.37
C ALA A 107 10.39 10.03 -5.24
N LEU A 108 9.12 10.12 -4.81
CA LEU A 108 8.44 11.38 -4.54
C LEU A 108 9.15 12.19 -3.44
N GLN A 109 9.53 11.54 -2.34
CA GLN A 109 10.24 12.17 -1.23
C GLN A 109 11.60 12.76 -1.66
N ARG A 110 12.28 12.12 -2.60
CA ARG A 110 13.60 12.55 -3.13
C ARG A 110 13.49 13.60 -4.23
N SER A 111 12.29 13.86 -4.73
CA SER A 111 12.04 14.79 -5.84
C SER A 111 12.44 16.24 -5.50
N PRO A 112 12.72 17.08 -6.50
CA PRO A 112 13.00 18.51 -6.30
C PRO A 112 11.85 19.27 -5.61
N ALA A 113 10.61 18.82 -5.81
CA ALA A 113 9.42 19.41 -5.19
C ALA A 113 9.36 19.22 -3.67
N ASN A 114 10.11 18.25 -3.11
CA ASN A 114 10.25 18.02 -1.68
C ASN A 114 11.60 18.54 -1.13
N ARG A 115 12.12 19.63 -1.71
CA ARG A 115 13.40 20.24 -1.34
C ARG A 115 13.28 21.75 -1.34
N HIS A 116 14.11 22.40 -0.51
CA HIS A 116 14.23 23.86 -0.45
C HIS A 116 14.31 24.47 -1.86
N PRO A 117 13.51 25.51 -2.17
CA PRO A 117 12.70 26.33 -1.25
C PRO A 117 11.38 25.73 -0.76
N ASN A 118 10.97 24.57 -1.27
CA ASN A 118 9.72 23.91 -0.87
C ASN A 118 9.83 23.25 0.52
N PRO A 119 8.71 23.09 1.24
CA PRO A 119 8.65 22.32 2.47
C PRO A 119 9.14 20.88 2.27
N LYS A 120 9.72 20.29 3.31
CA LYS A 120 10.16 18.90 3.32
C LYS A 120 9.17 18.03 4.08
N PHE A 121 8.57 17.09 3.38
CA PHE A 121 7.67 16.09 3.94
C PHE A 121 8.36 14.72 4.08
N GLN A 122 7.99 14.01 5.14
CA GLN A 122 8.47 12.69 5.49
C GLN A 122 7.60 11.59 4.86
N LEU A 123 8.13 10.36 4.75
CA LEU A 123 7.43 9.24 4.11
C LEU A 123 6.09 8.89 4.76
N ASP A 124 5.98 9.00 6.08
CA ASP A 124 4.73 8.79 6.81
C ASP A 124 3.68 9.83 6.42
N GLN A 125 4.09 11.07 6.20
CA GLN A 125 3.20 12.15 5.72
C GLN A 125 2.76 11.89 4.28
N LEU A 126 3.67 11.47 3.38
CA LEU A 126 3.31 11.12 2.01
C LEU A 126 2.35 9.92 1.95
N THR A 127 2.59 8.90 2.79
CA THR A 127 1.72 7.73 2.92
C THR A 127 0.33 8.15 3.40
N THR A 128 0.29 8.98 4.44
CA THR A 128 -0.96 9.52 5.02
C THR A 128 -1.74 10.32 3.99
N ALA A 129 -1.06 11.19 3.21
CA ALA A 129 -1.71 11.96 2.15
C ALA A 129 -2.35 11.08 1.08
N CYS A 130 -1.71 9.96 0.70
CA CYS A 130 -2.31 9.05 -0.28
C CYS A 130 -3.61 8.43 0.24
N VAL A 131 -3.63 7.99 1.50
CA VAL A 131 -4.84 7.43 2.13
C VAL A 131 -5.93 8.50 2.27
N ALA A 132 -5.56 9.71 2.71
CA ALA A 132 -6.50 10.81 2.86
C ALA A 132 -7.11 11.24 1.51
N LEU A 133 -6.31 11.30 0.45
CA LEU A 133 -6.78 11.58 -0.90
C LEU A 133 -7.75 10.51 -1.41
N CYS A 134 -7.49 9.23 -1.16
CA CYS A 134 -8.44 8.17 -1.50
C CYS A 134 -9.74 8.27 -0.70
N ARG A 135 -9.66 8.67 0.58
CA ARG A 135 -10.84 8.88 1.42
C ARG A 135 -11.70 10.06 0.94
N THR A 136 -11.10 11.14 0.44
CA THR A 136 -11.83 12.35 0.03
C THR A 136 -12.33 12.31 -1.41
N ALA A 137 -11.62 11.62 -2.31
CA ALA A 137 -11.91 11.64 -3.74
C ALA A 137 -12.99 10.61 -4.13
N ASP A 138 -14.28 10.85 -3.82
CA ASP A 138 -15.45 9.99 -4.17
C ASP A 138 -15.20 8.47 -4.04
N GLY A 139 -14.23 8.14 -3.18
CA GLY A 139 -13.47 6.92 -3.25
C GLY A 139 -14.22 5.89 -2.47
N SER A 140 -15.29 5.38 -3.08
CA SER A 140 -15.99 4.22 -2.55
C SER A 140 -14.93 3.22 -2.12
N VAL A 141 -15.10 2.69 -0.91
CA VAL A 141 -14.41 1.49 -0.39
C VAL A 141 -14.14 0.46 -1.50
N ALA A 142 -15.07 0.33 -2.46
CA ALA A 142 -14.91 -0.53 -3.63
C ALA A 142 -13.70 -0.21 -4.53
N ALA A 143 -13.34 1.05 -4.76
CA ALA A 143 -12.19 1.43 -5.58
C ALA A 143 -10.88 0.94 -4.97
N VAL A 144 -10.67 1.17 -3.66
CA VAL A 144 -9.49 0.67 -2.95
C VAL A 144 -9.43 -0.86 -2.99
N LEU A 145 -10.56 -1.55 -2.76
CA LEU A 145 -10.61 -3.01 -2.83
C LEU A 145 -10.39 -3.55 -4.25
N ARG A 146 -10.86 -2.87 -5.29
CA ARG A 146 -10.56 -3.23 -6.69
C ARG A 146 -9.07 -3.06 -6.97
N GLN A 147 -8.48 -1.94 -6.56
CA GLN A 147 -7.04 -1.75 -6.75
C GLN A 147 -6.21 -2.77 -5.99
N ALA A 148 -6.62 -3.14 -4.77
CA ALA A 148 -5.95 -4.18 -4.00
C ALA A 148 -5.95 -5.53 -4.76
N ARG A 149 -7.03 -5.85 -5.49
CA ARG A 149 -7.08 -7.04 -6.39
C ARG A 149 -6.10 -6.91 -7.54
N CYS A 150 -6.06 -5.76 -8.23
CA CYS A 150 -5.11 -5.52 -9.31
C CYS A 150 -3.66 -5.68 -8.84
N ASN A 151 -3.31 -5.00 -7.74
CA ASN A 151 -1.97 -5.09 -7.14
C ASN A 151 -1.61 -6.53 -6.75
N MET A 152 -2.55 -7.30 -6.20
CA MET A 152 -2.34 -8.72 -5.84
C MET A 152 -2.10 -9.60 -7.07
N ALA A 153 -2.87 -9.39 -8.14
CA ALA A 153 -2.70 -10.12 -9.39
C ALA A 153 -1.32 -9.84 -10.01
N GLU A 154 -0.92 -8.56 -10.08
CA GLU A 154 0.41 -8.14 -10.56
C GLU A 154 1.56 -8.78 -9.77
N ARG A 155 1.46 -8.83 -8.43
CA ARG A 155 2.46 -9.51 -7.59
C ARG A 155 2.52 -11.00 -7.87
N SER A 156 1.35 -11.63 -8.06
CA SER A 156 1.27 -13.07 -8.35
C SER A 156 1.93 -13.42 -9.68
N HIS A 157 1.77 -12.58 -10.71
CA HIS A 157 2.45 -12.75 -12.00
C HIS A 157 3.98 -12.59 -11.85
N ARG A 158 4.45 -11.55 -11.17
CA ARG A 158 5.89 -11.35 -10.93
C ARG A 158 6.55 -12.50 -10.17
N GLY A 159 5.84 -13.12 -9.23
CA GLY A 159 6.33 -14.30 -8.51
C GLY A 159 6.42 -15.57 -9.36
N GLN A 160 5.64 -15.67 -10.44
CA GLN A 160 5.69 -16.80 -11.38
C GLN A 160 6.83 -16.68 -12.40
N ASP A 161 7.20 -15.44 -12.77
CA ASP A 161 8.27 -15.16 -13.74
C ASP A 161 9.69 -15.21 -13.13
N ALA A 162 9.80 -15.30 -11.80
CA ALA A 162 11.10 -15.45 -11.14
C ALA A 162 11.70 -16.84 -11.45
N PRO A 163 12.94 -16.94 -11.96
CA PRO A 163 13.55 -18.23 -12.25
C PRO A 163 13.69 -19.06 -10.97
N PRO A 164 13.54 -20.40 -11.05
CA PRO A 164 13.77 -21.27 -9.90
C PRO A 164 15.24 -21.14 -9.48
N GLY A 165 15.46 -20.72 -8.23
CA GLY A 165 16.78 -20.58 -7.62
C GLY A 165 17.44 -21.92 -7.29
#